data_AF-A0A7C3GU48-F1
#
_entry.id   AF-A0A7C3GU48-F1
#
_cell.length_a   1.000
_cell.length_b   1.000
_cell.length_c   1.000
_cell.angle_alpha   90.00
_cell.angle_beta   90.00
_cell.angle_gamma   90.00
#
_symmetry.space_group_name_H-M   'P 1'
#
loop_
_entity.id
_entity.type
_entity.pdbx_description
1 polymer ?
#
loop_
_entity_poly.entity_id
_entity_poly.type
_entity_poly.pdbx_seq_one_letter_code
_entity_poly.pdbx_strand_id
1 'polypeptide(L)'
;MEGRDDQGRRFINMRKTLARGAVVVCFFWLIFPLRAPAKKLIFPEDKLIDNFDEFVQTFSSRRCQACHPRVYHQWEQSYHARSLVDSIKRMASFFAVGIPKEWQKPLNKKEMLKCFDCHLPQIRYATDRLALEIVGMLIEAQKARESGDKVRFRKAYSRLSRLNITCYACHNIVVYRASPGLFGKPDPQTIYTSNPKKVKAPHATAFAPTLKTAAFCAWCHGIYVASDGEKTMCNTLSQSYYHGYIALGGRKTCQECHMYPPGRGHRFPGAHDLDMLREGLGLDAEIRGFRYGVEEWVPAVDVEVTLINRAGHRIPDG
;
A
#
# COMPACT_ATOMS: atom_id res chain seq x y z
N MET A 1 -26.88 -13.34 78.89
CA MET A 1 -27.62 -12.07 78.91
C MET A 1 -28.40 -12.02 77.61
N GLU A 2 -29.57 -12.64 77.55
CA GLU A 2 -30.88 -12.04 77.91
C GLU A 2 -31.11 -10.74 77.09
N GLY A 3 -32.17 -10.57 76.31
CA GLY A 3 -33.45 -11.27 76.30
C GLY A 3 -34.24 -11.06 75.01
N ARG A 4 -35.43 -11.66 75.02
CA ARG A 4 -36.47 -11.71 73.99
C ARG A 4 -37.23 -10.39 73.89
N ASP A 5 -37.94 -10.20 72.77
CA ASP A 5 -39.39 -9.93 72.67
C ASP A 5 -39.69 -9.59 71.19
N ASP A 6 -40.40 -10.39 70.40
CA ASP A 6 -41.80 -10.84 70.41
C ASP A 6 -42.81 -9.87 69.74
N GLN A 7 -43.63 -10.49 68.89
CA GLN A 7 -44.93 -10.10 68.34
C GLN A 7 -45.07 -9.17 67.14
N GLY A 8 -45.86 -9.67 66.17
CA GLY A 8 -46.59 -8.82 65.24
C GLY A 8 -47.18 -9.50 64.01
N ARG A 9 -48.00 -10.55 64.16
CA ARG A 9 -48.83 -11.09 63.06
C ARG A 9 -49.85 -10.06 62.60
N ARG A 10 -49.97 -9.85 61.28
CA ARG A 10 -51.25 -9.53 60.63
C ARG A 10 -51.39 -10.32 59.33
N PHE A 11 -52.33 -11.26 59.34
CA PHE A 11 -52.91 -11.88 58.15
C PHE A 11 -54.00 -10.94 57.61
N ILE A 12 -53.93 -10.59 56.33
CA ILE A 12 -55.12 -10.26 55.53
C ILE A 12 -55.01 -10.98 54.19
N ASN A 13 -56.06 -11.73 53.91
CA ASN A 13 -56.32 -12.56 52.76
C ASN A 13 -56.97 -11.70 51.66
N MET A 14 -56.58 -11.81 50.39
CA MET A 14 -57.50 -12.06 49.26
C MET A 14 -56.93 -11.74 47.86
N ARG A 15 -57.30 -12.64 46.95
CA ARG A 15 -57.55 -12.48 45.50
C ARG A 15 -56.35 -12.55 44.52
N LYS A 16 -56.12 -13.80 44.12
CA LYS A 16 -56.04 -14.32 42.74
C LYS A 16 -55.95 -13.26 41.62
N THR A 17 -54.83 -13.29 40.91
CA THR A 17 -54.76 -13.00 39.47
C THR A 17 -53.88 -14.06 38.82
N LEU A 18 -54.51 -14.89 37.99
CA LEU A 18 -53.83 -15.82 37.09
C LEU A 18 -53.09 -15.02 36.02
N ALA A 19 -51.76 -15.11 35.98
CA ALA A 19 -50.97 -14.75 34.81
C ALA A 19 -50.44 -16.02 34.16
N ARG A 20 -50.98 -16.33 32.97
CA ARG A 20 -50.52 -17.39 32.08
C ARG A 20 -49.06 -17.12 31.68
N GLY A 21 -48.13 -17.95 32.12
CA GLY A 21 -46.75 -17.95 31.61
C GLY A 21 -46.72 -18.52 30.19
N ALA A 22 -46.53 -17.66 29.20
CA ALA A 22 -46.20 -18.08 27.84
C ALA A 22 -44.73 -18.51 27.81
N VAL A 23 -44.46 -19.79 27.59
CA VAL A 23 -43.11 -20.29 27.30
C VAL A 23 -42.76 -19.86 25.87
N VAL A 24 -41.94 -18.82 25.74
CA VAL A 24 -41.35 -18.41 24.47
C VAL A 24 -40.20 -19.37 24.18
N VAL A 25 -40.44 -20.35 23.31
CA VAL A 25 -39.38 -21.17 22.73
C VAL A 25 -38.66 -20.32 21.68
N CYS A 26 -37.56 -19.66 22.06
CA CYS A 26 -36.66 -19.01 21.12
C CYS A 26 -35.96 -20.08 20.26
N PHE A 27 -36.49 -20.32 19.07
CA PHE A 27 -35.76 -21.01 18.00
C PHE A 27 -34.55 -20.14 17.63
N PHE A 28 -33.37 -20.47 18.16
CA PHE A 28 -32.10 -19.99 17.62
C PHE A 28 -31.91 -20.63 16.24
N TRP A 29 -32.45 -19.98 15.20
CA TRP A 29 -31.98 -20.21 13.84
C TRP A 29 -30.51 -19.78 13.81
N LEU A 30 -29.61 -20.75 13.89
CA LEU A 30 -28.23 -20.60 13.47
C LEU A 30 -28.26 -20.30 11.98
N ILE A 31 -28.38 -19.01 11.63
CA ILE A 31 -28.13 -18.52 10.29
C ILE A 31 -26.63 -18.69 10.06
N PHE A 32 -26.23 -19.89 9.63
CA PHE A 32 -24.95 -20.06 8.97
C PHE A 32 -24.98 -19.11 7.78
N PRO A 33 -24.10 -18.09 7.70
CA PRO A 33 -24.01 -17.29 6.49
C PRO A 33 -23.61 -18.27 5.40
N LEU A 34 -24.55 -18.55 4.49
CA LEU A 34 -24.30 -19.26 3.24
C LEU A 34 -23.15 -18.51 2.58
N ARG A 35 -21.95 -19.09 2.68
CA ARG A 35 -20.74 -18.56 2.08
C ARG A 35 -20.95 -18.72 0.58
N ALA A 36 -21.49 -17.69 -0.05
CA ALA A 36 -21.68 -17.64 -1.48
C ALA A 36 -20.35 -18.07 -2.13
N PRO A 37 -20.37 -19.03 -3.06
CA PRO A 37 -19.14 -19.48 -3.70
C PRO A 37 -18.44 -18.26 -4.25
N ALA A 38 -17.15 -18.11 -3.91
CA ALA A 38 -16.35 -16.97 -4.36
C ALA A 38 -16.46 -16.93 -5.88
N LYS A 39 -17.17 -15.93 -6.43
CA LYS A 39 -17.26 -15.72 -7.88
C LYS A 39 -15.85 -15.81 -8.44
N LYS A 40 -15.67 -16.64 -9.47
CA LYS A 40 -14.39 -16.82 -10.16
C LYS A 40 -13.83 -15.42 -10.48
N LEU A 41 -12.55 -15.22 -10.18
CA LEU A 41 -11.86 -13.97 -10.52
C LEU A 41 -11.81 -13.88 -12.04
N ILE A 42 -12.60 -12.98 -12.62
CA ILE A 42 -12.61 -12.70 -14.05
C ILE A 42 -12.28 -11.23 -14.17
N PHE A 43 -11.10 -10.93 -14.70
CA PHE A 43 -10.79 -9.56 -15.09
C PHE A 43 -11.47 -9.24 -16.41
N PRO A 44 -11.82 -7.97 -16.64
CA PRO A 44 -12.34 -7.56 -17.93
C PRO A 44 -11.23 -7.65 -18.96
N GLU A 45 -11.30 -8.63 -19.86
CA GLU A 45 -10.36 -8.76 -20.98
C GLU A 45 -10.76 -7.82 -22.13
N ASP A 46 -12.07 -7.72 -22.42
CA ASP A 46 -12.58 -7.00 -23.59
C ASP A 46 -13.46 -5.78 -23.26
N LYS A 47 -13.75 -5.52 -21.98
CA LYS A 47 -14.66 -4.45 -21.56
C LYS A 47 -14.08 -3.60 -20.44
N LEU A 48 -13.71 -2.36 -20.75
CA LEU A 48 -13.26 -1.41 -19.73
C LEU A 48 -14.37 -1.10 -18.72
N ILE A 49 -13.99 -0.97 -17.45
CA ILE A 49 -14.88 -0.61 -16.34
C ILE A 49 -15.04 0.91 -16.30
N ASP A 50 -16.29 1.37 -16.29
CA ASP A 50 -16.61 2.80 -16.25
C ASP A 50 -17.06 3.26 -14.85
N ASN A 51 -17.65 2.35 -14.06
CA ASN A 51 -18.15 2.68 -12.72
C ASN A 51 -17.04 2.58 -11.66
N PHE A 52 -16.91 3.62 -10.83
CA PHE A 52 -15.89 3.69 -9.78
C PHE A 52 -16.01 2.56 -8.74
N ASP A 53 -17.21 2.28 -8.24
CA ASP A 53 -17.41 1.27 -7.20
C ASP A 53 -17.19 -0.15 -7.73
N GLU A 54 -17.63 -0.41 -8.97
CA GLU A 54 -17.31 -1.65 -9.68
C GLU A 54 -15.80 -1.83 -9.85
N PHE A 55 -15.08 -0.77 -10.23
CA PHE A 55 -13.63 -0.80 -10.40
C PHE A 55 -12.93 -1.14 -9.08
N VAL A 56 -13.26 -0.44 -7.99
CA VAL A 56 -12.74 -0.71 -6.65
C VAL A 56 -13.04 -2.15 -6.22
N GLN A 57 -14.28 -2.61 -6.43
CA GLN A 57 -14.70 -3.94 -5.99
C GLN A 57 -14.04 -5.06 -6.81
N THR A 58 -13.77 -4.82 -8.09
CA THR A 58 -13.11 -5.77 -9.00
C THR A 58 -11.67 -6.03 -8.56
N PHE A 59 -10.93 -4.96 -8.23
CA PHE A 59 -9.51 -5.07 -7.84
C PHE A 59 -9.29 -5.13 -6.33
N SER A 60 -10.35 -5.28 -5.51
CA SER A 60 -10.20 -5.27 -4.06
C SER A 60 -9.36 -6.44 -3.52
N SER A 61 -8.28 -6.13 -2.81
CA SER A 61 -7.45 -7.10 -2.09
C SER A 61 -8.19 -7.77 -0.92
N ARG A 62 -9.35 -7.26 -0.47
CA ARG A 62 -10.11 -7.86 0.65
C ARG A 62 -10.49 -9.32 0.39
N ARG A 63 -10.69 -9.70 -0.86
CA ARG A 63 -10.98 -11.10 -1.24
C ARG A 63 -9.86 -12.06 -0.83
N CYS A 64 -8.62 -11.57 -0.84
CA CYS A 64 -7.43 -12.33 -0.46
C CYS A 64 -7.34 -12.55 1.06
N GLN A 65 -7.88 -11.63 1.87
CA GLN A 65 -7.81 -11.66 3.34
C GLN A 65 -8.38 -12.96 3.93
N ALA A 66 -9.44 -13.50 3.32
CA ALA A 66 -10.12 -14.68 3.84
C ALA A 66 -9.23 -15.95 3.88
N CYS A 67 -8.23 -16.04 3.00
CA CYS A 67 -7.30 -17.17 2.91
C CYS A 67 -5.84 -16.77 3.23
N HIS A 68 -5.51 -15.47 3.10
CA HIS A 68 -4.18 -14.92 3.33
C HIS A 68 -4.20 -13.74 4.33
N PRO A 69 -4.76 -13.92 5.55
CA PRO A 69 -4.98 -12.80 6.48
C PRO A 69 -3.67 -12.13 6.89
N ARG A 70 -2.62 -12.92 7.16
CA ARG A 70 -1.30 -12.38 7.54
C ARG A 70 -0.71 -11.47 6.45
N VAL A 71 -0.73 -11.93 5.20
CA VAL A 71 -0.19 -11.17 4.05
C VAL A 71 -1.03 -9.93 3.81
N TYR A 72 -2.35 -10.05 3.89
CA TYR A 72 -3.27 -8.92 3.73
C TYR A 72 -3.00 -7.83 4.79
N HIS A 73 -2.89 -8.19 6.06
CA HIS A 73 -2.63 -7.21 7.12
C HIS A 73 -1.25 -6.54 7.01
N GLN A 74 -0.23 -7.28 6.56
CA GLN A 74 1.06 -6.67 6.23
C GLN A 74 0.94 -5.66 5.09
N TRP A 75 0.27 -6.03 4.00
CA TRP A 75 0.04 -5.16 2.84
C TRP A 75 -0.78 -3.92 3.21
N GLU A 76 -1.85 -4.06 3.98
CA GLU A 76 -2.74 -2.97 4.40
C GLU A 76 -1.99 -1.86 5.16
N GLN A 77 -0.92 -2.21 5.88
CA GLN A 77 -0.06 -1.26 6.59
C GLN A 77 0.98 -0.56 5.69
N SER A 78 1.24 -1.10 4.50
CA SER A 78 2.27 -0.63 3.59
C SER A 78 1.90 0.69 2.89
N TYR A 79 2.92 1.37 2.37
CA TYR A 79 2.72 2.52 1.48
C TYR A 79 2.12 2.11 0.12
N HIS A 80 2.25 0.84 -0.30
CA HIS A 80 1.59 0.33 -1.50
C HIS A 80 0.06 0.34 -1.36
N ALA A 81 -0.47 0.02 -0.16
CA ALA A 81 -1.90 0.11 0.14
C ALA A 81 -2.42 1.56 0.23
N ARG A 82 -1.53 2.55 0.25
CA ARG A 82 -1.83 4.00 0.28
C ARG A 82 -1.24 4.75 -0.92
N SER A 83 -0.92 4.04 -2.00
CA SER A 83 -0.12 4.54 -3.12
C SER A 83 -0.64 5.83 -3.76
N LEU A 84 -1.97 6.04 -3.82
CA LEU A 84 -2.54 7.29 -4.30
C LEU A 84 -2.57 8.38 -3.23
N VAL A 85 -3.08 8.05 -2.05
CA VAL A 85 -3.39 9.07 -1.03
C VAL A 85 -2.14 9.70 -0.43
N ASP A 86 -1.04 8.95 -0.34
CA ASP A 86 0.24 9.47 0.13
C ASP A 86 0.96 10.32 -0.97
N SER A 87 0.47 10.28 -2.21
CA SER A 87 1.03 11.00 -3.37
C SER A 87 0.13 12.10 -3.96
N ILE A 88 -0.99 12.44 -3.29
CA ILE A 88 -2.00 13.39 -3.80
C ILE A 88 -1.36 14.68 -4.32
N LYS A 89 -0.52 15.34 -3.51
CA LYS A 89 0.08 16.62 -3.86
C LYS A 89 0.85 16.55 -5.18
N ARG A 90 1.80 15.61 -5.29
CA ARG A 90 2.68 15.49 -6.46
C ARG A 90 1.90 15.10 -7.71
N MET A 91 0.99 14.13 -7.61
CA MET A 91 0.18 13.68 -8.74
C MET A 91 -0.80 14.76 -9.20
N ALA A 92 -1.46 15.46 -8.26
CA ALA A 92 -2.36 16.56 -8.59
C ALA A 92 -1.62 17.70 -9.31
N SER A 93 -0.42 18.09 -8.83
CA SER A 93 0.42 19.08 -9.51
C SER A 93 0.81 18.62 -10.92
N PHE A 94 1.22 17.35 -11.09
CA PHE A 94 1.56 16.82 -12.41
C PHE A 94 0.36 16.85 -13.38
N PHE A 95 -0.83 16.45 -12.93
CA PHE A 95 -2.02 16.44 -13.79
C PHE A 95 -2.61 17.83 -14.06
N ALA A 96 -2.51 18.76 -13.11
CA ALA A 96 -3.07 20.11 -13.24
C ALA A 96 -2.10 21.12 -13.88
N VAL A 97 -0.79 20.88 -13.78
CA VAL A 97 0.26 21.80 -14.23
C VAL A 97 1.23 21.10 -15.19
N GLY A 98 1.85 20.00 -14.77
CA GLY A 98 2.89 19.32 -15.56
C GLY A 98 2.45 18.96 -16.98
N ILE A 99 1.38 18.17 -17.13
CA ILE A 99 0.87 17.78 -18.45
C ILE A 99 0.33 18.98 -19.25
N PRO A 100 -0.66 19.74 -18.75
CA PRO A 100 -1.32 20.74 -19.60
C PRO A 100 -0.52 22.04 -19.79
N LYS A 101 0.29 22.46 -18.81
CA LYS A 101 0.98 23.77 -18.85
C LYS A 101 2.46 23.67 -19.20
N GLU A 102 3.18 22.73 -18.59
CA GLU A 102 4.62 22.61 -18.84
C GLU A 102 4.90 21.81 -20.11
N TRP A 103 4.24 20.64 -20.26
CA TRP A 103 4.41 19.77 -21.41
C TRP A 103 3.50 20.15 -22.58
N GLN A 104 2.52 21.02 -22.35
CA GLN A 104 1.55 21.47 -23.34
C GLN A 104 0.83 20.31 -24.05
N LYS A 105 0.53 19.25 -23.28
CA LYS A 105 -0.15 18.05 -23.77
C LYS A 105 -1.59 17.96 -23.25
N PRO A 106 -2.50 17.33 -24.02
CA PRO A 106 -3.85 17.08 -23.52
C PRO A 106 -3.80 16.08 -22.37
N LEU A 107 -4.55 16.37 -21.32
CA LEU A 107 -4.75 15.45 -20.21
C LEU A 107 -5.62 14.27 -20.69
N ASN A 108 -4.98 13.15 -21.00
CA ASN A 108 -5.61 11.91 -21.47
C ASN A 108 -5.05 10.69 -20.74
N LYS A 109 -5.65 9.52 -20.94
CA LYS A 109 -5.25 8.29 -20.23
C LYS A 109 -3.78 7.91 -20.50
N LYS A 110 -3.27 8.12 -21.71
CA LYS A 110 -1.87 7.85 -22.06
C LYS A 110 -0.89 8.66 -21.20
N GLU A 111 -1.15 9.95 -21.03
CA GLU A 111 -0.35 10.81 -20.15
C GLU A 111 -0.54 10.46 -18.67
N MET A 112 -1.76 10.09 -18.26
CA MET A 112 -2.05 9.66 -16.89
C MET A 112 -1.32 8.38 -16.48
N LEU A 113 -1.10 7.46 -17.42
CA LEU A 113 -0.36 6.22 -17.18
C LEU A 113 1.07 6.49 -16.72
N LYS A 114 1.66 7.65 -17.01
CA LYS A 114 3.01 8.01 -16.53
C LYS A 114 3.12 8.05 -15.01
N CYS A 115 2.01 8.31 -14.30
CA CYS A 115 1.94 8.12 -12.85
C CYS A 115 1.20 6.84 -12.48
N PHE A 116 0.08 6.55 -13.14
CA PHE A 116 -0.78 5.45 -12.73
C PHE A 116 -0.24 4.06 -13.07
N ASP A 117 0.72 3.89 -13.99
CA ASP A 117 1.33 2.56 -14.22
C ASP A 117 2.12 2.05 -13.02
N CYS A 118 2.47 2.94 -12.09
CA CYS A 118 3.10 2.62 -10.82
C CYS A 118 2.12 2.79 -9.65
N HIS A 119 1.40 3.91 -9.57
CA HIS A 119 0.55 4.24 -8.42
C HIS A 119 -0.84 3.60 -8.44
N LEU A 120 -1.36 3.22 -9.62
CA LEU A 120 -2.65 2.54 -9.80
C LEU A 120 -2.63 1.58 -11.01
N PRO A 121 -1.81 0.52 -11.04
CA PRO A 121 -1.57 -0.24 -12.28
C PRO A 121 -2.82 -0.86 -12.91
N GLN A 122 -3.85 -1.13 -12.10
CA GLN A 122 -5.16 -1.61 -12.56
C GLN A 122 -5.97 -0.57 -13.36
N ILE A 123 -5.58 0.72 -13.39
CA ILE A 123 -6.26 1.77 -14.18
C ILE A 123 -6.34 1.42 -15.67
N ARG A 124 -5.48 0.51 -16.15
CA ARG A 124 -5.54 0.02 -17.53
C ARG A 124 -6.91 -0.56 -17.89
N TYR A 125 -7.61 -1.13 -16.91
CA TYR A 125 -8.95 -1.73 -17.06
C TYR A 125 -10.09 -0.71 -16.87
N ALA A 126 -9.79 0.57 -16.64
CA ALA A 126 -10.80 1.63 -16.56
C ALA A 126 -11.03 2.30 -17.92
N THR A 127 -12.20 2.87 -18.15
CA THR A 127 -12.43 3.80 -19.27
C THR A 127 -11.61 5.08 -19.09
N ASP A 128 -11.44 5.84 -20.18
CA ASP A 128 -10.81 7.17 -20.13
C ASP A 128 -11.62 8.13 -19.25
N ARG A 129 -12.96 8.03 -19.27
CA ARG A 129 -13.85 8.81 -18.41
C ARG A 129 -13.58 8.54 -16.93
N LEU A 130 -13.48 7.27 -16.52
CA LEU A 130 -13.20 6.92 -15.13
C LEU A 130 -11.77 7.33 -14.72
N ALA A 131 -10.79 7.20 -15.62
CA ALA A 131 -9.43 7.68 -15.35
C ALA A 131 -9.41 9.21 -15.10
N LEU A 132 -10.12 9.99 -15.93
CA LEU A 132 -10.32 11.43 -15.74
C LEU A 132 -11.06 11.76 -14.44
N GLU A 133 -12.08 10.99 -14.07
CA GLU A 133 -12.80 11.15 -12.79
C GLU A 133 -11.84 11.00 -11.60
N ILE A 134 -10.95 10.01 -11.64
CA ILE A 134 -9.94 9.78 -10.59
C ILE A 134 -8.93 10.92 -10.52
N VAL A 135 -8.45 11.42 -11.67
CA VAL A 135 -7.58 12.60 -11.71
C VAL A 135 -8.29 13.84 -11.16
N GLY A 136 -9.56 14.04 -11.50
CA GLY A 136 -10.39 15.12 -10.96
C GLY A 136 -10.46 15.07 -9.43
N MET A 137 -10.63 13.88 -8.85
CA MET A 137 -10.60 13.70 -7.40
C MET A 137 -9.24 14.04 -6.77
N LEU A 138 -8.12 13.72 -7.42
CA LEU A 138 -6.77 14.08 -6.94
C LEU A 138 -6.58 15.60 -6.93
N ILE A 139 -6.95 16.27 -8.03
CA ILE A 139 -6.85 17.74 -8.15
C ILE A 139 -7.76 18.42 -7.12
N GLU A 140 -8.98 17.93 -6.96
CA GLU A 140 -9.94 18.46 -5.98
C GLU A 140 -9.44 18.28 -4.54
N ALA A 141 -8.87 17.12 -4.20
CA ALA A 141 -8.26 16.89 -2.90
C ALA A 141 -7.12 17.89 -2.63
N GLN A 142 -6.25 18.15 -3.61
CA GLN A 142 -5.15 19.10 -3.44
C GLN A 142 -5.65 20.54 -3.29
N LYS A 143 -6.61 20.97 -4.12
CA LYS A 143 -7.23 22.31 -4.01
C LYS A 143 -7.89 22.52 -2.65
N ALA A 144 -8.67 21.54 -2.19
CA ALA A 144 -9.33 21.59 -0.88
C ALA A 144 -8.31 21.65 0.27
N ARG A 145 -7.17 20.96 0.14
CA ARG A 145 -6.07 21.05 1.11
C ARG A 145 -5.46 22.45 1.15
N GLU A 146 -5.21 23.05 -0.01
CA GLU A 146 -4.64 24.40 -0.12
C GLU A 146 -5.58 25.48 0.42
N SER A 147 -6.89 25.35 0.20
CA SER A 147 -7.90 26.28 0.72
C SER A 147 -8.30 26.01 2.17
N GLY A 148 -7.75 24.98 2.83
CA GLY A 148 -8.13 24.58 4.18
C GLY A 148 -9.53 23.96 4.32
N ASP A 149 -10.20 23.60 3.22
CA ASP A 149 -11.54 22.98 3.23
C ASP A 149 -11.46 21.50 3.59
N LYS A 150 -11.56 21.24 4.90
CA LYS A 150 -11.50 19.88 5.47
C LYS A 150 -12.67 18.99 5.04
N VAL A 151 -13.82 19.54 4.63
CA VAL A 151 -14.99 18.73 4.24
C VAL A 151 -14.79 18.21 2.83
N ARG A 152 -14.44 19.08 1.88
CA ARG A 152 -14.12 18.70 0.50
C ARG A 152 -12.92 17.75 0.46
N PHE A 153 -11.88 18.03 1.23
CA PHE A 153 -10.71 17.15 1.34
C PHE A 153 -11.10 15.75 1.80
N ARG A 154 -11.85 15.63 2.91
CA ARG A 154 -12.26 14.32 3.44
C ARG A 154 -13.13 13.54 2.45
N LYS A 155 -14.02 14.22 1.72
CA LYS A 155 -14.87 13.59 0.69
C LYS A 155 -14.06 13.01 -0.47
N ALA A 156 -13.07 13.76 -0.98
CA ALA A 156 -12.19 13.27 -2.03
C ALA A 156 -11.27 12.14 -1.51
N TYR A 157 -10.68 12.34 -0.33
CA TYR A 157 -9.79 11.37 0.32
C TYR A 157 -10.48 10.02 0.60
N SER A 158 -11.73 10.01 1.07
CA SER A 158 -12.45 8.77 1.36
C SER A 158 -12.71 7.92 0.11
N ARG A 159 -12.82 8.55 -1.07
CA ARG A 159 -12.89 7.84 -2.35
C ARG A 159 -11.49 7.37 -2.78
N LEU A 160 -10.51 8.28 -2.79
CA LEU A 160 -9.14 7.98 -3.23
C LEU A 160 -8.45 6.89 -2.40
N SER A 161 -8.69 6.82 -1.10
CA SER A 161 -8.12 5.80 -0.19
C SER A 161 -8.56 4.37 -0.51
N ARG A 162 -9.62 4.20 -1.32
CA ARG A 162 -10.07 2.90 -1.82
C ARG A 162 -9.28 2.43 -3.06
N LEU A 163 -8.48 3.31 -3.64
CA LEU A 163 -7.60 3.05 -4.78
C LEU A 163 -6.16 2.91 -4.28
N ASN A 164 -5.50 1.82 -4.66
CA ASN A 164 -4.15 1.49 -4.21
C ASN A 164 -3.47 0.47 -5.13
N ILE A 165 -2.22 0.14 -4.87
CA ILE A 165 -1.54 -1.01 -5.48
C ILE A 165 -2.06 -2.27 -4.77
N THR A 166 -2.88 -3.04 -5.46
CA THR A 166 -3.59 -4.22 -4.92
C THR A 166 -2.75 -5.49 -5.02
N CYS A 167 -3.20 -6.59 -4.40
CA CYS A 167 -2.59 -7.90 -4.62
C CYS A 167 -2.53 -8.26 -6.10
N TYR A 168 -3.60 -7.96 -6.85
CA TYR A 168 -3.68 -8.19 -8.29
C TYR A 168 -2.72 -7.32 -9.09
N ALA A 169 -2.44 -6.10 -8.64
CA ALA A 169 -1.46 -5.25 -9.30
C ALA A 169 -0.12 -6.00 -9.43
N CYS A 170 0.42 -6.50 -8.31
CA CYS A 170 1.69 -7.22 -8.27
C CYS A 170 1.61 -8.65 -8.83
N HIS A 171 0.58 -9.41 -8.44
CA HIS A 171 0.50 -10.85 -8.70
C HIS A 171 -0.21 -11.21 -10.01
N ASN A 172 -0.74 -10.25 -10.77
CA ASN A 172 -1.38 -10.52 -12.07
C ASN A 172 -0.98 -9.49 -13.12
N ILE A 173 -1.08 -8.21 -12.77
CA ILE A 173 -1.13 -7.12 -13.76
C ILE A 173 0.27 -6.68 -14.20
N VAL A 174 1.25 -6.64 -13.28
CA VAL A 174 2.61 -6.17 -13.57
C VAL A 174 3.70 -7.25 -13.46
N VAL A 175 3.36 -8.50 -13.15
CA VAL A 175 4.31 -9.59 -12.85
C VAL A 175 5.43 -9.79 -13.89
N TYR A 176 5.13 -9.56 -15.17
CA TYR A 176 6.07 -9.74 -16.28
C TYR A 176 6.55 -8.43 -16.91
N ARG A 177 6.18 -7.27 -16.35
CA ARG A 177 6.53 -5.98 -16.95
C ARG A 177 8.03 -5.68 -17.01
N ALA A 178 8.81 -6.27 -16.11
CA ALA A 178 10.26 -6.15 -16.16
C ALA A 178 10.91 -6.98 -17.30
N SER A 179 10.18 -7.93 -17.89
CA SER A 179 10.71 -8.84 -18.91
C SER A 179 9.62 -9.33 -19.88
N PRO A 180 8.86 -8.43 -20.53
CA PRO A 180 7.72 -8.80 -21.36
C PRO A 180 8.12 -9.63 -22.58
N GLY A 181 9.34 -9.44 -23.12
CA GLY A 181 9.85 -10.24 -24.24
C GLY A 181 10.15 -11.70 -23.89
N LEU A 182 10.38 -12.01 -22.60
CA LEU A 182 10.66 -13.38 -22.14
C LEU A 182 9.40 -14.14 -21.75
N PHE A 183 8.42 -13.45 -21.15
CA PHE A 183 7.25 -14.09 -20.56
C PHE A 183 5.92 -13.75 -21.27
N GLY A 184 5.93 -12.81 -22.21
CA GLY A 184 4.72 -12.33 -22.87
C GLY A 184 3.79 -11.55 -21.93
N LYS A 185 2.51 -11.47 -22.32
CA LYS A 185 1.46 -10.85 -21.49
C LYS A 185 1.02 -11.84 -20.40
N PRO A 186 0.90 -11.41 -19.14
CA PRO A 186 0.37 -12.27 -18.10
C PRO A 186 -1.11 -12.59 -18.36
N ASP A 187 -1.53 -13.80 -18.03
CA ASP A 187 -2.92 -14.21 -18.00
C ASP A 187 -3.64 -13.45 -16.87
N PRO A 188 -4.65 -12.61 -17.20
CA PRO A 188 -5.41 -11.87 -16.22
C PRO A 188 -6.06 -12.77 -15.14
N GLN A 189 -6.46 -13.99 -15.49
CA GLN A 189 -7.16 -14.91 -14.59
C GLN A 189 -6.23 -15.73 -13.68
N THR A 190 -4.91 -15.57 -13.83
CA THR A 190 -3.91 -16.35 -13.08
C THR A 190 -3.21 -15.50 -12.02
N ILE A 191 -3.22 -15.97 -10.76
CA ILE A 191 -2.43 -15.38 -9.68
C ILE A 191 -1.01 -15.95 -9.72
N TYR A 192 -0.03 -15.13 -10.03
CA TYR A 192 1.36 -15.54 -10.12
C TYR A 192 2.06 -15.55 -8.76
N THR A 193 2.91 -16.54 -8.52
CA THR A 193 3.63 -16.72 -7.26
C THR A 193 5.10 -17.05 -7.50
N SER A 194 5.94 -16.67 -6.55
CA SER A 194 7.35 -17.02 -6.53
C SER A 194 7.62 -18.41 -5.95
N ASN A 195 6.57 -19.13 -5.51
CA ASN A 195 6.68 -20.49 -5.02
C ASN A 195 6.70 -21.47 -6.22
N PRO A 196 7.79 -22.23 -6.44
CA PRO A 196 7.87 -23.19 -7.54
C PRO A 196 6.99 -24.42 -7.31
N LYS A 197 6.56 -24.68 -6.07
CA LYS A 197 5.68 -25.81 -5.77
C LYS A 197 4.26 -25.48 -6.20
N LYS A 198 3.64 -26.36 -6.99
CA LYS A 198 2.21 -26.29 -7.29
C LYS A 198 1.43 -26.49 -6.00
N VAL A 199 0.60 -25.52 -5.64
CA VAL A 199 -0.29 -25.61 -4.48
C VAL A 199 -1.72 -25.65 -4.99
N LYS A 200 -2.55 -26.51 -4.43
CA LYS A 200 -3.98 -26.53 -4.73
C LYS A 200 -4.61 -25.26 -4.16
N ALA A 201 -5.10 -24.39 -5.04
CA ALA A 201 -5.73 -23.13 -4.69
C ALA A 201 -7.13 -23.03 -5.34
N PRO A 202 -8.05 -22.25 -4.77
CA PRO A 202 -9.39 -22.03 -5.35
C PRO A 202 -9.37 -21.13 -6.60
N HIS A 203 -8.21 -20.63 -7.00
CA HIS A 203 -7.97 -19.81 -8.18
C HIS A 203 -6.77 -20.34 -8.95
N ALA A 204 -6.66 -20.01 -10.23
CA ALA A 204 -5.51 -20.39 -11.04
C ALA A 204 -4.22 -19.77 -10.47
N THR A 205 -3.14 -20.55 -10.50
CA THR A 205 -1.82 -20.11 -10.04
C THR A 205 -0.74 -20.56 -11.00
N ALA A 206 0.23 -19.69 -11.25
CA ALA A 206 1.42 -20.03 -12.02
C ALA A 206 2.70 -19.53 -11.33
N PHE A 207 3.80 -20.23 -11.56
CA PHE A 207 5.10 -19.82 -11.06
C PHE A 207 5.65 -18.67 -11.91
N ALA A 208 6.09 -17.60 -11.25
CA ALA A 208 6.77 -16.47 -11.86
C ALA A 208 8.10 -16.19 -11.11
N PRO A 209 9.26 -16.55 -11.68
CA PRO A 209 10.55 -16.35 -11.03
C PRO A 209 10.91 -14.86 -10.87
N THR A 210 10.37 -13.98 -11.72
CA THR A 210 10.58 -12.53 -11.65
C THR A 210 10.20 -11.94 -10.31
N LEU A 211 9.20 -12.50 -9.61
CA LEU A 211 8.78 -12.04 -8.28
C LEU A 211 9.88 -12.15 -7.20
N LYS A 212 10.98 -12.89 -7.46
CA LYS A 212 12.15 -12.96 -6.57
C LYS A 212 13.32 -12.07 -6.99
N THR A 213 13.21 -11.36 -8.12
CA THR A 213 14.33 -10.55 -8.63
C THR A 213 14.10 -9.07 -8.39
N ALA A 214 15.19 -8.30 -8.24
CA ALA A 214 15.12 -6.84 -8.13
C ALA A 214 14.43 -6.20 -9.34
N ALA A 215 14.54 -6.81 -10.52
CA ALA A 215 13.92 -6.35 -11.76
C ALA A 215 12.39 -6.18 -11.63
N PHE A 216 11.71 -7.04 -10.87
CA PHE A 216 10.26 -6.89 -10.63
C PHE A 216 9.93 -5.57 -9.94
N CYS A 217 10.74 -5.15 -8.97
CA CYS A 217 10.55 -3.90 -8.24
C CYS A 217 10.95 -2.69 -9.11
N ALA A 218 11.95 -2.87 -9.97
CA ALA A 218 12.55 -1.82 -10.79
C ALA A 218 11.60 -1.20 -11.82
N TRP A 219 10.49 -1.86 -12.15
CA TRP A 219 9.47 -1.28 -13.01
C TRP A 219 8.87 0.01 -12.41
N CYS A 220 8.60 0.02 -11.10
CA CYS A 220 8.09 1.19 -10.40
C CYS A 220 9.20 1.98 -9.69
N HIS A 221 10.20 1.27 -9.16
CA HIS A 221 11.33 1.82 -8.41
C HIS A 221 12.56 2.05 -9.28
N GLY A 222 12.38 2.41 -10.55
CA GLY A 222 13.44 2.77 -11.47
C GLY A 222 13.02 3.90 -12.40
N ILE A 223 13.80 4.13 -13.45
CA ILE A 223 13.40 5.05 -14.52
C ILE A 223 12.25 4.41 -15.28
N TYR A 224 11.09 5.07 -15.24
CA TYR A 224 9.91 4.63 -15.97
C TYR A 224 10.04 5.03 -17.44
N VAL A 225 9.75 4.08 -18.34
CA VAL A 225 9.67 4.33 -19.79
C VAL A 225 8.23 4.15 -20.21
N ALA A 226 7.60 5.25 -20.63
CA ALA A 226 6.23 5.28 -21.10
C ALA A 226 6.10 4.59 -22.48
N SER A 227 4.86 4.27 -22.86
CA SER A 227 4.58 3.61 -24.15
C SER A 227 4.92 4.46 -25.37
N ASP A 228 5.09 5.77 -25.20
CA ASP A 228 5.58 6.70 -26.23
C ASP A 228 7.10 6.88 -26.23
N GLY A 229 7.81 6.12 -25.41
CA GLY A 229 9.27 6.19 -25.28
C GLY A 229 9.76 7.28 -24.33
N GLU A 230 8.87 8.13 -23.79
CA GLU A 230 9.28 9.15 -22.83
C GLU A 230 9.76 8.51 -21.53
N LYS A 231 10.88 9.01 -21.02
CA LYS A 231 11.45 8.56 -19.76
C LYS A 231 11.06 9.52 -18.64
N THR A 232 10.43 9.00 -17.60
CA THR A 232 10.08 9.77 -16.41
C THR A 232 10.94 9.30 -15.25
N MET A 233 11.75 10.21 -14.71
CA MET A 233 12.59 9.95 -13.55
C MET A 233 11.82 10.30 -12.28
N CYS A 234 10.94 9.39 -11.85
CA CYS A 234 10.19 9.55 -10.59
C CYS A 234 11.05 9.23 -9.37
N ASN A 235 12.00 8.31 -9.51
CA ASN A 235 12.99 7.91 -8.52
C ASN A 235 14.20 7.31 -9.23
N THR A 236 15.30 7.11 -8.49
CA THR A 236 16.52 6.50 -9.03
C THR A 236 16.95 5.24 -8.29
N LEU A 237 16.06 4.67 -7.47
CA LEU A 237 16.35 3.54 -6.57
C LEU A 237 17.01 2.38 -7.28
N SER A 238 16.46 1.92 -8.41
CA SER A 238 17.04 0.79 -9.14
C SER A 238 18.38 1.16 -9.78
N GLN A 239 18.54 2.39 -10.26
CA GLN A 239 19.80 2.82 -10.85
C GLN A 239 20.89 2.89 -9.78
N SER A 240 20.60 3.46 -8.61
CA SER A 240 21.54 3.50 -7.49
C SER A 240 21.82 2.12 -6.91
N TYR A 241 20.84 1.22 -6.92
CA TYR A 241 21.02 -0.19 -6.59
C TYR A 241 21.99 -0.89 -7.55
N TYR A 242 21.81 -0.76 -8.87
CA TYR A 242 22.69 -1.42 -9.82
C TYR A 242 24.09 -0.79 -9.83
N HIS A 243 24.19 0.54 -9.88
CA HIS A 243 25.47 1.24 -10.07
C HIS A 243 26.26 1.43 -8.77
N GLY A 244 25.57 1.47 -7.62
CA GLY A 244 26.20 1.76 -6.32
C GLY A 244 26.31 0.55 -5.40
N TYR A 245 25.42 -0.44 -5.52
CA TYR A 245 25.45 -1.61 -4.65
C TYR A 245 25.89 -2.87 -5.38
N ILE A 246 25.22 -3.23 -6.48
CA ILE A 246 25.59 -4.43 -7.25
C ILE A 246 26.98 -4.28 -7.88
N ALA A 247 27.28 -3.13 -8.49
CA ALA A 247 28.61 -2.87 -9.07
C ALA A 247 29.76 -2.92 -8.05
N LEU A 248 29.47 -2.66 -6.77
CA LEU A 248 30.43 -2.75 -5.66
C LEU A 248 30.42 -4.13 -4.97
N GLY A 249 29.82 -5.15 -5.60
CA GLY A 249 29.83 -6.53 -5.11
C GLY A 249 28.65 -6.91 -4.21
N GLY A 250 27.66 -6.02 -4.04
CA GLY A 250 26.39 -6.34 -3.41
C GLY A 250 25.65 -7.48 -4.11
N ARG A 251 24.94 -8.31 -3.35
CA ARG A 251 24.28 -9.53 -3.89
C ARG A 251 22.82 -9.70 -3.52
N LYS A 252 22.33 -8.99 -2.50
CA LYS A 252 20.94 -9.09 -2.04
C LYS A 252 20.00 -8.35 -2.98
N THR A 253 18.90 -8.99 -3.34
CA THR A 253 17.75 -8.41 -4.04
C THR A 253 16.96 -7.43 -3.16
N CYS A 254 16.09 -6.63 -3.78
CA CYS A 254 15.14 -5.77 -3.07
C CYS A 254 14.32 -6.57 -2.05
N GLN A 255 13.89 -7.78 -2.41
CA GLN A 255 13.07 -8.65 -1.57
C GLN A 255 13.84 -9.17 -0.36
N GLU A 256 15.12 -9.54 -0.52
CA GLU A 256 15.98 -10.01 0.56
C GLU A 256 16.22 -8.95 1.64
N CYS A 257 16.12 -7.67 1.28
CA CYS A 257 16.12 -6.58 2.24
C CYS A 257 14.68 -6.21 2.67
N HIS A 258 13.76 -5.87 1.77
CA HIS A 258 12.48 -5.25 2.13
C HIS A 258 11.33 -6.22 2.43
N MET A 259 11.50 -7.53 2.23
CA MET A 259 10.41 -8.51 2.43
C MET A 259 10.79 -9.70 3.30
N TYR A 260 11.96 -10.29 3.09
CA TYR A 260 12.34 -11.56 3.71
C TYR A 260 12.70 -11.48 5.20
N PRO A 261 13.33 -10.39 5.69
CA PRO A 261 13.63 -10.29 7.11
C PRO A 261 12.36 -10.39 7.98
N PRO A 262 12.47 -10.96 9.19
CA PRO A 262 11.35 -11.07 10.12
C PRO A 262 10.65 -9.72 10.32
N GLY A 263 9.31 -9.74 10.36
CA GLY A 263 8.52 -8.52 10.56
C GLY A 263 8.34 -7.62 9.33
N ARG A 264 9.01 -7.89 8.20
CA ARG A 264 8.85 -7.09 6.96
C ARG A 264 7.72 -7.63 6.09
N GLY A 265 7.87 -8.81 5.50
CA GLY A 265 6.85 -9.44 4.65
C GLY A 265 6.30 -8.48 3.59
N HIS A 266 4.97 -8.37 3.49
CA HIS A 266 4.31 -7.45 2.57
C HIS A 266 4.08 -6.04 3.16
N ARG A 267 4.78 -5.65 4.25
CA ARG A 267 4.77 -4.25 4.74
C ARG A 267 5.66 -3.35 3.88
N PHE A 268 6.70 -3.91 3.26
CA PHE A 268 7.67 -3.20 2.42
C PHE A 268 8.21 -1.92 3.09
N PRO A 269 8.83 -2.02 4.29
CA PRO A 269 9.27 -0.84 5.02
C PRO A 269 10.31 -0.05 4.22
N GLY A 270 10.29 1.26 4.41
CA GLY A 270 11.19 2.22 3.77
C GLY A 270 11.46 3.39 4.72
N ALA A 271 11.68 4.59 4.18
CA ALA A 271 12.06 5.76 5.00
C ALA A 271 11.03 6.21 6.04
N HIS A 272 9.78 5.73 5.98
CA HIS A 272 8.75 6.02 6.97
C HIS A 272 8.70 5.00 8.13
N ASP A 273 9.63 4.04 8.14
CA ASP A 273 9.82 3.08 9.22
C ASP A 273 11.17 3.43 9.89
N LEU A 274 11.12 3.86 11.16
CA LEU A 274 12.32 4.34 11.86
C LEU A 274 13.37 3.24 12.04
N ASP A 275 12.94 1.99 12.19
CA ASP A 275 13.88 0.88 12.34
C ASP A 275 14.58 0.60 11.00
N MET A 276 13.85 0.71 9.89
CA MET A 276 14.46 0.67 8.55
C MET A 276 15.49 1.78 8.33
N LEU A 277 15.22 3.01 8.79
CA LEU A 277 16.17 4.12 8.70
C LEU A 277 17.43 3.87 9.54
N ARG A 278 17.28 3.40 10.78
CA ARG A 278 18.40 3.08 11.67
C ARG A 278 19.27 1.94 11.13
N GLU A 279 18.67 0.97 10.47
CA GLU A 279 19.42 -0.10 9.81
C GLU A 279 20.18 0.39 8.56
N GLY A 280 19.55 1.29 7.80
CA GLY A 280 20.09 1.81 6.54
C GLY A 280 21.17 2.89 6.70
N LEU A 281 21.24 3.57 7.84
CA LEU A 281 22.19 4.66 8.11
C LEU A 281 23.06 4.35 9.32
N GLY A 282 24.38 4.46 9.16
CA GLY A 282 25.32 4.58 10.26
C GLY A 282 25.66 6.04 10.49
N LEU A 283 25.80 6.45 11.75
CA LEU A 283 26.30 7.75 12.14
C LEU A 283 27.45 7.51 13.13
N ASP A 284 28.60 8.05 12.82
CA ASP A 284 29.77 8.08 13.71
C ASP A 284 30.19 9.54 13.91
N ALA A 285 30.64 9.88 15.11
CA ALA A 285 31.04 11.23 15.45
C ALA A 285 32.27 11.20 16.34
N GLU A 286 33.34 11.83 15.88
CA GLU A 286 34.58 11.99 16.61
C GLU A 286 34.70 13.44 17.06
N ILE A 287 35.04 13.64 18.34
CA ILE A 287 35.15 14.96 18.95
C ILE A 287 36.56 15.12 19.49
N ARG A 288 37.30 16.11 18.98
CA ARG A 288 38.66 16.41 19.40
C ARG A 288 38.76 17.83 19.94
N GLY A 289 39.03 17.95 21.24
CA GLY A 289 39.39 19.23 21.83
C GLY A 289 40.77 19.68 21.39
N PHE A 290 40.93 20.96 21.07
CA PHE A 290 42.21 21.59 20.81
C PHE A 290 42.26 23.00 21.37
N ARG A 291 43.44 23.61 21.39
CA ARG A 291 43.62 25.02 21.71
C ARG A 291 44.42 25.67 20.60
N TYR A 292 44.12 26.92 20.30
CA TYR A 292 44.84 27.71 19.29
C TYR A 292 45.01 29.15 19.77
N GLY A 293 45.92 29.89 19.14
CA GLY A 293 46.25 31.27 19.50
C GLY A 293 47.74 31.48 19.77
N VAL A 294 48.20 32.72 19.63
CA VAL A 294 49.54 33.17 20.04
C VAL A 294 49.30 34.24 21.11
N GLU A 295 49.96 34.12 22.25
CA GLU A 295 49.77 34.89 23.50
C GLU A 295 48.57 34.49 24.38
N GLU A 296 47.37 34.33 23.83
CA GLU A 296 46.21 33.80 24.57
C GLU A 296 45.70 32.48 23.98
N TRP A 297 45.53 31.47 24.83
CA TRP A 297 44.98 30.18 24.42
C TRP A 297 43.46 30.23 24.33
N VAL A 298 42.92 30.06 23.12
CA VAL A 298 41.49 29.90 22.88
C VAL A 298 41.16 28.40 22.85
N PRO A 299 40.28 27.90 23.73
CA PRO A 299 39.80 26.52 23.66
C PRO A 299 38.84 26.36 22.47
N ALA A 300 39.01 25.28 21.72
CA ALA A 300 38.16 24.91 20.60
C ALA A 300 37.92 23.40 20.55
N VAL A 301 36.95 23.02 19.72
CA VAL A 301 36.56 21.63 19.48
C VAL A 301 36.43 21.44 17.99
N ASP A 302 37.05 20.39 17.49
CA ASP A 302 36.84 19.84 16.16
C ASP A 302 35.84 18.68 16.28
N VAL A 303 34.82 18.68 15.42
CA VAL A 303 33.74 17.67 15.40
C VAL A 303 33.67 17.10 14.00
N GLU A 304 34.16 15.88 13.84
CA GLU A 304 34.04 15.14 12.59
C GLU A 304 32.84 14.21 12.66
N VAL A 305 31.95 14.29 11.67
CA VAL A 305 30.74 13.45 11.60
C VAL A 305 30.78 12.63 10.32
N THR A 306 30.79 11.31 10.47
CA THR A 306 30.73 10.36 9.36
C THR A 306 29.33 9.76 9.24
N LEU A 307 28.72 9.95 8.06
CA LEU A 307 27.44 9.32 7.71
C LEU A 307 27.68 8.16 6.75
N ILE A 308 27.28 6.95 7.15
CA ILE A 308 27.50 5.71 6.41
C ILE A 308 26.17 5.24 5.80
N ASN A 309 26.14 5.07 4.48
CA ASN A 309 25.02 4.42 3.81
C ASN A 309 25.20 2.90 3.82
N ARG A 310 24.36 2.19 4.59
CA ARG A 310 24.32 0.73 4.68
C ARG A 310 23.28 0.11 3.75
N ALA A 311 22.45 0.90 3.10
CA ALA A 311 21.45 0.40 2.18
C ALA A 311 22.06 0.02 0.82
N GLY A 312 21.36 -0.88 0.13
CA GLY A 312 21.72 -1.30 -1.23
C GLY A 312 21.36 -0.29 -2.31
N HIS A 313 21.17 0.98 -1.98
CA HIS A 313 20.81 2.06 -2.90
C HIS A 313 21.12 3.40 -2.23
N ARG A 314 21.02 4.52 -2.96
CA ARG A 314 21.22 5.86 -2.36
C ARG A 314 20.16 6.15 -1.29
N ILE A 315 20.51 6.96 -0.30
CA ILE A 315 19.60 7.50 0.71
C ILE A 315 19.81 9.02 0.79
N PRO A 316 18.75 9.85 0.76
CA PRO A 316 17.38 9.49 0.38
C PRO A 316 17.30 9.22 -1.14
N ASP A 317 16.44 8.27 -1.54
CA ASP A 317 16.13 7.99 -2.95
C ASP A 317 14.67 7.52 -3.03
N GLY A 318 13.97 7.96 -4.08
CA GLY A 318 12.53 7.78 -4.24
C GLY A 318 11.68 8.57 -3.25
#